data_AF-A0A2M7YSS1-F1
#
_entry.id   AF-A0A2M7YSS1-F1
#
_cell.length_a   1.000
_cell.length_b   1.000
_cell.length_c   1.000
_cell.angle_alpha   90.00
_cell.angle_beta   90.00
_cell.angle_gamma   90.00
#
_symmetry.space_group_name_H-M   'P 1'
#
loop_
_entity.id
_entity.type
_entity.pdbx_description
1 polymer ?
#
loop_
_entity_poly.entity_id
_entity_poly.type
_entity_poly.pdbx_seq_one_letter_code
_entity_poly.pdbx_strand_id
1 'polypeptide(L)'
;MNRYVEAAVDSEIQALRHTSSGRACATFKAAAAIGGFVGAGEVDRSVAERALLSAALETGLPEREAAGHIRRGILRGEKTPRTVPETACHPNIKFRAPHIARPASPTRTHADPSPARPPQHEVAAVWAASLPMSDAPEAAAWFTLRYGRAASWSAQQADLWNLARVIPAGLRLPRWARSQGGPWTHTGHRIIFRLWDHTGQAVSLRARSTDGSTAPKSLAPAGFSVKGLVLADPLAQQLLGGISPTWWLPRQVIIAEGEPDWLLWALRQREADEQGPAVLGVESGAWSPQIAARIPTGTSVVIRTHHDEPGRHYAQQIAASLHGRCRIFRSSAGEEASQ
;
A
#
# COMPACT_ATOMS: atom_id res chain seq x y z
N MET A 1 -11.08 20.14 -25.33
CA MET A 1 -10.90 18.93 -24.51
C MET A 1 -11.66 17.79 -25.21
N ASN A 2 -11.17 16.55 -25.14
CA ASN A 2 -11.82 15.42 -25.80
C ASN A 2 -13.15 15.09 -25.09
N ARG A 3 -14.25 14.87 -25.81
CA ARG A 3 -15.57 14.54 -25.22
C ARG A 3 -15.53 13.33 -24.26
N TYR A 4 -14.64 12.38 -24.50
CA TYR A 4 -14.42 11.25 -23.61
C TYR A 4 -13.80 11.68 -22.27
N VAL A 5 -12.80 12.56 -22.33
CA VAL A 5 -12.10 13.10 -21.15
C VAL A 5 -13.04 13.98 -20.33
N GLU A 6 -13.83 14.82 -21.00
CA GLU A 6 -14.91 15.61 -20.37
C GLU A 6 -15.87 14.72 -19.57
N ALA A 7 -16.44 13.70 -20.22
CA ALA A 7 -17.37 12.78 -19.56
C ALA A 7 -16.73 12.00 -18.40
N ALA A 8 -15.46 11.59 -18.54
CA ALA A 8 -14.74 10.88 -17.49
C ALA A 8 -14.45 11.78 -16.27
N VAL A 9 -14.00 13.02 -16.50
CA VAL A 9 -13.78 14.01 -15.44
C VAL A 9 -15.10 14.34 -14.75
N ASP A 10 -16.16 14.59 -15.50
CA ASP A 10 -17.49 14.89 -14.94
C ASP A 10 -18.01 13.73 -14.08
N SER A 11 -17.82 12.49 -14.54
CA SER A 11 -18.22 11.30 -13.77
C SER A 11 -17.48 11.20 -12.43
N GLU A 12 -16.17 11.47 -12.37
CA GLU A 12 -15.38 11.44 -11.13
C GLU A 12 -15.79 12.57 -10.18
N ILE A 13 -16.05 13.77 -10.71
CA ILE A 13 -16.54 14.92 -9.94
C ILE A 13 -17.94 14.66 -9.36
N GLN A 14 -18.85 14.09 -10.15
CA GLN A 14 -20.17 13.74 -9.68
C GLN A 14 -20.12 12.62 -8.62
N ALA A 15 -19.28 11.61 -8.79
CA ALA A 15 -19.09 10.57 -7.78
C ALA A 15 -18.58 11.15 -6.45
N LEU A 16 -17.65 12.11 -6.51
CA LEU A 16 -17.17 12.81 -5.31
C LEU A 16 -18.30 13.58 -4.62
N ARG A 17 -19.10 14.35 -5.35
CA ARG A 17 -20.22 15.14 -4.78
C ARG A 17 -21.25 14.31 -4.03
N HIS A 18 -21.52 13.09 -4.50
CA HIS A 18 -22.49 12.19 -3.88
C HIS A 18 -21.91 11.40 -2.70
N THR A 19 -20.66 11.64 -2.30
CA THR A 19 -20.00 10.94 -1.20
C THR A 19 -20.42 11.50 0.15
N SER A 20 -21.10 10.68 0.97
CA SER A 20 -21.57 11.06 2.31
C SER A 20 -20.57 10.75 3.44
N SER A 21 -19.71 9.74 3.25
CA SER A 21 -18.68 9.29 4.20
C SER A 21 -17.37 8.94 3.49
N GLY A 22 -16.23 9.01 4.19
CA GLY A 22 -14.92 8.78 3.56
C GLY A 22 -14.51 9.87 2.55
N ARG A 23 -14.95 11.11 2.76
CA ARG A 23 -14.84 12.27 1.86
C ARG A 23 -13.39 12.58 1.45
N ALA A 24 -12.47 12.53 2.40
CA ALA A 24 -11.03 12.61 2.19
C ALA A 24 -10.51 11.55 1.20
N CYS A 25 -10.92 10.29 1.40
CA CYS A 25 -10.56 9.16 0.54
C CYS A 25 -11.16 9.30 -0.87
N ALA A 26 -12.43 9.69 -0.97
CA ALA A 26 -13.08 9.96 -2.25
C ALA A 26 -12.41 11.11 -3.00
N THR A 27 -12.07 12.20 -2.29
CA THR A 27 -11.35 13.35 -2.85
C THR A 27 -10.00 12.92 -3.41
N PHE A 28 -9.22 12.14 -2.65
CA PHE A 28 -7.94 11.63 -3.12
C PHE A 28 -8.07 10.69 -4.33
N LYS A 29 -9.06 9.77 -4.32
CA LYS A 29 -9.31 8.84 -5.43
C LYS A 29 -9.71 9.58 -6.70
N ALA A 30 -10.64 10.51 -6.62
CA ALA A 30 -11.05 11.36 -7.74
C ALA A 30 -9.85 12.17 -8.27
N ALA A 31 -9.06 12.76 -7.36
CA ALA A 31 -7.86 13.50 -7.73
C ALA A 31 -6.79 12.62 -8.40
N ALA A 32 -6.61 11.37 -7.97
CA ALA A 32 -5.69 10.43 -8.61
C ALA A 32 -6.19 9.94 -9.97
N ALA A 33 -7.49 9.73 -10.13
CA ALA A 33 -8.10 9.36 -11.41
C ALA A 33 -7.96 10.50 -12.43
N ILE A 34 -8.33 11.73 -12.04
CA ILE A 34 -8.21 12.93 -12.89
C ILE A 34 -6.74 13.28 -13.14
N GLY A 35 -5.86 13.09 -12.15
CA GLY A 35 -4.42 13.28 -12.29
C GLY A 35 -3.80 12.44 -13.42
N GLY A 36 -4.37 11.27 -13.73
CA GLY A 36 -3.96 10.48 -14.89
C GLY A 36 -4.16 11.20 -16.23
N PHE A 37 -5.24 11.97 -16.37
CA PHE A 37 -5.48 12.79 -17.56
C PHE A 37 -4.62 14.06 -17.57
N VAL A 38 -4.33 14.64 -16.40
CA VAL A 38 -3.36 15.74 -16.25
C VAL A 38 -1.97 15.29 -16.71
N GLY A 39 -1.51 14.12 -16.25
CA GLY A 39 -0.23 13.55 -16.66
C GLY A 39 -0.15 13.18 -18.15
N ALA A 40 -1.30 12.93 -18.78
CA ALA A 40 -1.39 12.68 -20.22
C ALA A 40 -1.48 13.99 -21.04
N GLY A 41 -1.56 15.16 -20.40
CA GLY A 41 -1.72 16.46 -21.08
C GLY A 41 -3.15 16.74 -21.58
N GLU A 42 -4.12 15.91 -21.19
CA GLU A 42 -5.51 15.99 -21.65
C GLU A 42 -6.37 16.97 -20.84
N VAL A 43 -5.96 17.26 -19.59
CA VAL A 43 -6.64 18.17 -18.67
C VAL A 43 -5.62 19.13 -18.06
N ASP A 44 -5.94 20.43 -18.04
CA ASP A 44 -5.12 21.40 -17.34
C ASP A 44 -5.19 21.19 -15.83
N ARG A 45 -4.02 21.18 -15.19
CA ARG A 45 -3.90 20.93 -13.75
C ARG A 45 -4.71 21.92 -12.92
N SER A 46 -4.68 23.21 -13.26
CA SER A 46 -5.38 24.24 -12.51
C SER A 46 -6.90 24.08 -12.61
N VAL A 47 -7.39 23.62 -13.77
CA VAL A 47 -8.81 23.28 -13.98
C VAL A 47 -9.23 22.09 -13.12
N ALA A 48 -8.42 21.03 -13.12
CA ALA A 48 -8.66 19.84 -12.28
C ALA A 48 -8.68 20.19 -10.78
N GLU A 49 -7.68 20.94 -10.30
CA GLU A 49 -7.58 21.35 -8.89
C GLU A 49 -8.79 22.16 -8.44
N ARG A 50 -9.25 23.14 -9.25
CA ARG A 50 -10.45 23.94 -8.94
C ARG A 50 -11.73 23.10 -8.90
N ALA A 51 -11.93 22.23 -9.89
CA ALA A 51 -13.14 21.39 -9.96
C ALA A 51 -13.23 20.41 -8.78
N LEU A 52 -12.11 19.76 -8.46
CA LEU A 52 -12.01 18.86 -7.32
C LEU A 52 -12.21 19.58 -5.98
N LEU A 53 -11.66 20.79 -5.84
CA LEU A 53 -11.80 21.57 -4.61
C LEU A 53 -13.25 21.95 -4.37
N SER A 54 -13.94 22.47 -5.40
CA SER A 54 -15.38 22.76 -5.31
C SER A 54 -16.19 21.54 -4.87
N ALA A 55 -15.97 20.39 -5.53
CA ALA A 55 -16.69 19.16 -5.23
C ALA A 55 -16.39 18.62 -3.83
N ALA A 56 -15.13 18.69 -3.38
CA ALA A 56 -14.74 18.26 -2.04
C ALA A 56 -15.38 19.14 -0.94
N LEU A 57 -15.42 20.46 -1.14
CA LEU A 57 -16.07 21.40 -0.21
C LEU A 57 -17.57 21.13 -0.08
N GLU A 58 -18.26 20.77 -1.18
CA GLU A 58 -19.68 20.41 -1.16
C GLU A 58 -19.97 19.17 -0.30
N THR A 59 -19.01 18.27 -0.12
CA THR A 59 -19.14 17.14 0.81
C THR A 59 -18.97 17.56 2.28
N GLY A 60 -18.54 18.79 2.55
CA GLY A 60 -18.23 19.30 3.90
C GLY A 60 -16.81 18.96 4.37
N LEU A 61 -15.88 18.67 3.44
CA LEU A 61 -14.45 18.54 3.76
C LEU A 61 -13.84 19.93 3.91
N PRO A 62 -13.05 20.23 4.98
CA PRO A 62 -12.40 21.54 5.13
C PRO A 62 -11.46 21.86 3.95
N GLU A 63 -11.42 23.13 3.53
CA GLU A 63 -10.66 23.56 2.34
C GLU A 63 -9.18 23.17 2.38
N ARG A 64 -8.52 23.39 3.53
CA ARG A 64 -7.11 23.06 3.72
C ARG A 64 -6.83 21.57 3.59
N GLU A 65 -7.76 20.73 4.06
CA GLU A 65 -7.68 19.26 3.99
C GLU A 65 -7.93 18.77 2.56
N ALA A 66 -8.97 19.31 1.91
CA ALA A 66 -9.30 19.05 0.51
C ALA A 66 -8.11 19.36 -0.41
N ALA A 67 -7.50 20.55 -0.27
CA ALA A 67 -6.35 20.95 -1.07
C ALA A 67 -5.16 19.98 -0.92
N GLY A 68 -4.91 19.49 0.29
CA GLY A 68 -3.86 18.50 0.55
C GLY A 68 -4.10 17.16 -0.14
N HIS A 69 -5.34 16.67 -0.13
CA HIS A 69 -5.73 15.45 -0.84
C HIS A 69 -5.68 15.59 -2.35
N ILE A 70 -6.17 16.71 -2.88
CA ILE A 70 -6.18 17.00 -4.30
C ILE A 70 -4.77 17.03 -4.84
N ARG A 71 -3.87 17.78 -4.19
CA ARG A 71 -2.47 17.89 -4.60
C ARG A 71 -1.77 16.52 -4.62
N ARG A 72 -1.94 15.72 -3.55
CA ARG A 72 -1.34 14.38 -3.44
C ARG A 72 -1.93 13.41 -4.46
N GLY A 73 -3.24 13.47 -4.68
CA GLY A 73 -3.95 12.64 -5.65
C GLY A 73 -3.50 12.96 -7.08
N ILE A 74 -3.50 14.22 -7.48
CA ILE A 74 -3.05 14.64 -8.83
C ILE A 74 -1.61 14.20 -9.08
N LEU A 75 -0.68 14.46 -8.14
CA LEU A 75 0.71 14.02 -8.25
C LEU A 75 0.85 12.49 -8.37
N ARG A 76 -0.07 11.73 -7.76
CA ARG A 76 -0.10 10.26 -7.91
C ARG A 76 -0.61 9.86 -9.30
N GLY A 77 -1.67 10.49 -9.77
CA GLY A 77 -2.26 10.25 -11.09
C GLY A 77 -1.33 10.62 -12.24
N GLU A 78 -0.61 11.74 -12.11
CA GLU A 78 0.38 12.21 -13.11
C GLU A 78 1.47 11.15 -13.38
N LYS A 79 1.79 10.32 -12.38
CA LYS A 79 2.76 9.20 -12.50
C LYS A 79 2.19 7.98 -13.23
N THR A 80 0.88 7.94 -13.49
CA THR A 80 0.19 6.88 -14.24
C THR A 80 -0.72 7.51 -15.30
N PRO A 81 -0.15 8.09 -16.37
CA PRO A 81 -0.93 8.79 -17.39
C PRO A 81 -2.00 7.88 -18.02
N ARG A 82 -3.22 8.39 -18.14
CA ARG A 82 -4.33 7.73 -18.85
C ARG A 82 -4.51 8.40 -20.21
N THR A 83 -4.07 7.73 -21.26
CA THR A 83 -4.32 8.18 -22.64
C THR A 83 -5.73 7.83 -23.08
N VAL A 84 -6.32 8.70 -23.90
CA VAL A 84 -7.61 8.42 -24.53
C VAL A 84 -7.42 7.30 -25.56
N PRO A 85 -8.28 6.26 -25.59
CA PRO A 85 -8.22 5.25 -26.64
C PRO A 85 -8.39 5.92 -28.01
N GLU A 86 -7.38 5.79 -28.87
CA GLU A 86 -7.42 6.32 -30.22
C GLU A 86 -8.50 5.56 -31.00
N THR A 87 -9.57 6.27 -31.36
CA THR A 87 -10.65 5.68 -32.16
C THR A 87 -10.23 5.73 -33.63
N ALA A 88 -9.54 4.69 -34.11
CA ALA A 88 -9.36 4.48 -35.54
C ALA A 88 -9.18 2.99 -35.88
N CYS A 89 -10.21 2.47 -36.55
CA CYS A 89 -10.15 1.69 -37.79
C CYS A 89 -8.84 0.92 -38.06
N HIS A 90 -8.93 -0.41 -38.10
CA HIS A 90 -7.91 -1.25 -38.71
C HIS A 90 -7.80 -0.93 -40.22
N PRO A 91 -6.57 -0.73 -40.72
CA PRO A 91 -6.20 -1.47 -41.92
C PRO A 91 -4.86 -2.19 -41.77
N ASN A 92 -4.89 -3.38 -42.34
CA ASN A 92 -3.83 -4.35 -42.49
C ASN A 92 -2.57 -3.74 -43.16
N ILE A 93 -1.46 -3.62 -42.44
CA ILE A 93 -0.15 -3.31 -43.05
C ILE A 93 0.92 -4.23 -42.44
N LYS A 94 1.41 -5.17 -43.26
CA LYS A 94 2.62 -5.96 -43.00
C LYS A 94 3.85 -5.10 -43.28
N PHE A 95 4.72 -4.88 -42.30
CA PHE A 95 6.10 -4.45 -42.57
C PHE A 95 7.12 -5.18 -41.69
N ARG A 96 8.24 -5.46 -42.33
CA ARG A 96 9.33 -6.39 -41.99
C ARG A 96 10.37 -5.69 -41.11
N ALA A 97 10.81 -6.33 -40.03
CA ALA A 97 11.83 -5.78 -39.12
C ALA A 97 13.23 -5.77 -39.77
N PRO A 98 14.04 -4.71 -39.60
CA PRO A 98 15.47 -4.76 -39.88
C PRO A 98 16.25 -5.32 -38.69
N HIS A 99 17.23 -6.18 -39.00
CA HIS A 99 18.19 -6.76 -38.08
C HIS A 99 19.08 -5.70 -37.41
N ILE A 100 19.10 -5.67 -36.08
CA ILE A 100 20.16 -5.04 -35.29
C ILE A 100 20.79 -6.10 -34.37
N ALA A 101 22.12 -6.07 -34.33
CA ALA A 101 23.02 -7.11 -33.85
C ALA A 101 22.86 -7.46 -32.35
N ARG A 102 23.09 -8.75 -32.06
CA ARG A 102 23.12 -9.36 -30.72
C ARG A 102 24.32 -8.86 -29.90
N PRO A 103 24.12 -8.29 -28.69
CA PRO A 103 25.19 -8.25 -27.68
C PRO A 103 25.34 -9.64 -27.03
N ALA A 104 26.57 -9.94 -26.61
CA ALA A 104 26.98 -11.20 -26.01
C ALA A 104 26.16 -11.57 -24.77
N SER A 105 25.81 -12.84 -24.65
CA SER A 105 25.09 -13.39 -23.50
C SER A 105 25.92 -13.22 -22.22
N PRO A 106 25.39 -12.56 -21.17
CA PRO A 106 26.02 -12.65 -19.87
C PRO A 106 25.88 -14.09 -19.37
N THR A 107 26.99 -14.62 -18.87
CA THR A 107 27.13 -15.90 -18.19
C THR A 107 25.94 -16.12 -17.25
N ARG A 108 25.15 -17.17 -17.49
CA ARG A 108 24.09 -17.61 -16.59
C ARG A 108 24.72 -18.05 -15.28
N THR A 109 24.84 -17.14 -14.32
CA THR A 109 24.83 -17.51 -12.91
C THR A 109 23.49 -18.21 -12.66
N HIS A 110 23.52 -19.44 -12.15
CA HIS A 110 22.33 -20.15 -11.70
C HIS A 110 21.69 -19.33 -10.57
N ALA A 111 20.76 -18.44 -10.93
CA ALA A 111 19.92 -17.76 -9.97
C ALA A 111 18.97 -18.81 -9.37
N ASP A 112 18.94 -18.88 -8.04
CA ASP A 112 17.88 -19.60 -7.33
C ASP A 112 16.52 -19.23 -7.95
N PRO A 113 15.62 -20.21 -8.18
CA PRO A 113 14.30 -19.90 -8.70
C PRO A 113 13.63 -18.90 -7.76
N SER A 114 13.20 -17.76 -8.33
CA SER A 114 12.51 -16.73 -7.56
C SER A 114 11.34 -17.37 -6.81
N PRO A 115 11.12 -17.02 -5.52
CA PRO A 115 10.09 -17.67 -4.73
C PRO A 115 8.73 -17.55 -5.41
N ALA A 116 8.01 -18.67 -5.55
CA ALA A 116 6.70 -18.68 -6.20
C ALA A 116 5.73 -17.71 -5.50
N ARG A 117 5.04 -16.88 -6.29
CA ARG A 117 4.03 -15.90 -5.83
C ARG A 117 2.65 -16.24 -6.38
N PRO A 118 1.56 -15.87 -5.69
CA PRO A 118 0.22 -16.01 -6.25
C PRO A 118 0.07 -15.18 -7.54
N PRO A 119 -0.83 -15.56 -8.45
CA PRO A 119 -1.09 -14.77 -9.65
C PRO A 119 -1.52 -13.33 -9.29
N GLN A 120 -0.83 -12.34 -9.86
CA GLN A 120 -1.02 -10.93 -9.48
C GLN A 120 -2.45 -10.43 -9.69
N HIS A 121 -3.12 -10.88 -10.76
CA HIS A 121 -4.51 -10.51 -11.03
C HIS A 121 -5.48 -11.07 -9.98
N GLU A 122 -5.22 -12.26 -9.43
CA GLU A 122 -6.02 -12.84 -8.35
C GLU A 122 -5.79 -12.10 -7.02
N VAL A 123 -4.54 -11.73 -6.73
CA VAL A 123 -4.20 -10.88 -5.56
C VAL A 123 -4.95 -9.55 -5.63
N ALA A 124 -4.91 -8.89 -6.79
CA ALA A 124 -5.62 -7.63 -7.02
C ALA A 124 -7.15 -7.81 -6.92
N ALA A 125 -7.69 -8.91 -7.45
CA ALA A 125 -9.13 -9.20 -7.39
C ALA A 125 -9.62 -9.42 -5.95
N VAL A 126 -8.90 -10.21 -5.15
CA VAL A 126 -9.26 -10.43 -3.73
C VAL A 126 -9.20 -9.10 -2.96
N TRP A 127 -8.15 -8.30 -3.17
CA TRP A 127 -8.03 -7.00 -2.53
C TRP A 127 -9.19 -6.06 -2.93
N ALA A 128 -9.50 -5.98 -4.23
CA ALA A 128 -10.55 -5.12 -4.77
C ALA A 128 -11.95 -5.51 -4.28
N ALA A 129 -12.22 -6.81 -4.17
CA ALA A 129 -13.49 -7.35 -3.67
C ALA A 129 -13.62 -7.33 -2.13
N SER A 130 -12.57 -6.90 -1.42
CA SER A 130 -12.60 -6.78 0.04
C SER A 130 -13.11 -5.42 0.51
N LEU A 131 -13.78 -5.42 1.65
CA LEU A 131 -14.41 -4.25 2.24
C LEU A 131 -13.40 -3.37 2.98
N PRO A 132 -13.66 -2.06 3.09
CA PRO A 132 -13.03 -1.21 4.09
C PRO A 132 -13.17 -1.79 5.50
N MET A 133 -12.21 -1.52 6.36
CA MET A 133 -12.19 -1.96 7.75
C MET A 133 -13.32 -1.32 8.56
N SER A 134 -13.70 -0.07 8.28
CA SER A 134 -14.79 0.65 8.93
C SER A 134 -16.17 0.05 8.65
N ASP A 135 -16.30 -0.68 7.55
CA ASP A 135 -17.59 -1.17 7.03
C ASP A 135 -17.87 -2.61 7.47
N ALA A 136 -16.95 -3.25 8.19
CA ALA A 136 -17.03 -4.65 8.59
C ALA A 136 -17.15 -4.79 10.13
N PRO A 137 -18.28 -5.31 10.65
CA PRO A 137 -18.48 -5.51 12.09
C PRO A 137 -17.40 -6.36 12.75
N GLU A 138 -16.87 -7.37 12.05
CA GLU A 138 -15.84 -8.26 12.59
C GLU A 138 -14.48 -7.56 12.75
N ALA A 139 -14.18 -6.57 11.90
CA ALA A 139 -13.00 -5.71 12.09
C ALA A 139 -13.22 -4.73 13.24
N ALA A 140 -14.43 -4.21 13.43
CA ALA A 140 -14.73 -3.31 14.54
C ALA A 140 -14.43 -3.96 15.90
N ALA A 141 -14.78 -5.25 16.09
CA ALA A 141 -14.46 -6.01 17.29
C ALA A 141 -12.93 -6.14 17.49
N TRP A 142 -12.20 -6.46 16.42
CA TRP A 142 -10.74 -6.57 16.44
C TRP A 142 -10.07 -5.24 16.81
N PHE A 143 -10.52 -4.13 16.21
CA PHE A 143 -10.04 -2.79 16.55
C PHE A 143 -10.41 -2.37 17.97
N THR A 144 -11.61 -2.72 18.45
CA THR A 144 -12.04 -2.44 19.83
C THR A 144 -11.14 -3.12 20.84
N LEU A 145 -10.84 -4.40 20.61
CA LEU A 145 -9.94 -5.15 21.48
C LEU A 145 -8.53 -4.54 21.51
N ARG A 146 -8.03 -4.06 20.36
CA ARG A 146 -6.64 -3.61 20.24
C ARG A 146 -6.41 -2.13 20.56
N TYR A 147 -7.36 -1.26 20.24
CA TYR A 147 -7.20 0.20 20.32
C TYR A 147 -8.23 0.87 21.23
N GLY A 148 -9.13 0.10 21.85
CA GLY A 148 -10.11 0.59 22.83
C GLY A 148 -10.94 1.76 22.28
N ARG A 149 -10.90 2.90 22.98
CA ARG A 149 -11.66 4.11 22.60
C ARG A 149 -11.27 4.67 21.23
N ALA A 150 -10.07 4.36 20.73
CA ALA A 150 -9.60 4.81 19.42
C ALA A 150 -9.97 3.86 18.28
N ALA A 151 -10.77 2.81 18.52
CA ALA A 151 -11.08 1.78 17.53
C ALA A 151 -11.71 2.32 16.25
N SER A 152 -12.79 3.09 16.35
CA SER A 152 -13.48 3.64 15.18
C SER A 152 -12.58 4.58 14.37
N TRP A 153 -11.79 5.41 15.07
CA TRP A 153 -10.81 6.30 14.43
C TRP A 153 -9.71 5.50 13.74
N SER A 154 -9.19 4.45 14.38
CA SER A 154 -8.14 3.59 13.84
C SER A 154 -8.60 2.83 12.60
N ALA A 155 -9.85 2.35 12.58
CA ALA A 155 -10.44 1.72 11.39
C ALA A 155 -10.54 2.73 10.23
N GLN A 156 -11.03 3.94 10.49
CA GLN A 156 -11.12 5.01 9.48
C GLN A 156 -9.75 5.41 8.95
N GLN A 157 -8.72 5.50 9.81
CA GLN A 157 -7.35 5.77 9.39
C GLN A 157 -6.77 4.62 8.55
N ALA A 158 -7.05 3.37 8.91
CA ALA A 158 -6.65 2.22 8.11
C ALA A 158 -7.23 2.28 6.69
N ASP A 159 -8.48 2.73 6.56
CA ASP A 159 -9.16 2.90 5.28
C ASP A 159 -8.65 4.10 4.48
N LEU A 160 -8.41 5.23 5.16
CA LEU A 160 -7.83 6.44 4.58
C LEU A 160 -6.51 6.13 3.87
N TRP A 161 -5.64 5.39 4.55
CA TRP A 161 -4.32 4.99 4.04
C TRP A 161 -4.34 3.64 3.29
N ASN A 162 -5.51 3.01 3.18
CA ASN A 162 -5.75 1.72 2.50
C ASN A 162 -4.77 0.63 2.96
N LEU A 163 -4.53 0.55 4.28
CA LEU A 163 -3.52 -0.29 4.93
C LEU A 163 -3.95 -1.75 5.03
N ALA A 164 -5.23 -1.99 5.28
CA ALA A 164 -5.83 -3.31 5.43
C ALA A 164 -7.27 -3.32 4.90
N ARG A 165 -7.82 -4.51 4.66
CA ARG A 165 -9.22 -4.72 4.23
C ARG A 165 -9.81 -5.97 4.87
N VAL A 166 -11.13 -6.13 4.77
CA VAL A 166 -11.84 -7.31 5.26
C VAL A 166 -12.45 -8.10 4.11
N ILE A 167 -12.11 -9.39 4.03
CA ILE A 167 -12.75 -10.33 3.10
C ILE A 167 -14.23 -10.51 3.52
N PRO A 168 -15.22 -10.28 2.66
CA PRO A 168 -16.63 -10.62 2.94
C PRO A 168 -16.80 -12.12 3.21
N ALA A 169 -17.68 -12.50 4.14
CA ALA A 169 -17.89 -13.90 4.52
C ALA A 169 -18.24 -14.80 3.32
N GLY A 170 -19.05 -14.28 2.39
CA GLY A 170 -19.48 -14.99 1.18
C GLY A 170 -18.55 -14.88 -0.02
N LEU A 171 -17.40 -14.19 0.08
CA LEU A 171 -16.50 -14.04 -1.06
C LEU A 171 -15.88 -15.38 -1.42
N ARG A 172 -16.01 -15.77 -2.70
CA ARG A 172 -15.31 -16.94 -3.23
C ARG A 172 -13.83 -16.60 -3.42
N LEU A 173 -12.98 -17.35 -2.73
CA LEU A 173 -11.55 -17.11 -2.73
C LEU A 173 -10.80 -18.02 -3.73
N PRO A 174 -9.67 -17.55 -4.30
CA PRO A 174 -8.77 -18.38 -5.08
C PRO A 174 -8.26 -19.60 -4.31
N ARG A 175 -7.80 -20.63 -5.02
CA ARG A 175 -7.37 -21.90 -4.41
C ARG A 175 -6.24 -21.77 -3.40
N TRP A 176 -5.41 -20.73 -3.50
CA TRP A 176 -4.31 -20.47 -2.58
C TRP A 176 -4.71 -19.72 -1.31
N ALA A 177 -5.87 -19.06 -1.29
CA ALA A 177 -6.34 -18.28 -0.15
C ALA A 177 -7.03 -19.19 0.88
N ARG A 178 -6.27 -20.15 1.42
CA ARG A 178 -6.73 -21.21 2.31
C ARG A 178 -5.63 -21.67 3.27
N SER A 179 -6.02 -22.48 4.24
CA SER A 179 -5.15 -23.32 5.05
C SER A 179 -5.59 -24.80 4.95
N GLN A 180 -5.04 -25.65 5.81
CA GLN A 180 -5.51 -27.03 6.00
C GLN A 180 -6.97 -27.08 6.48
N GLY A 181 -7.40 -26.11 7.30
CA GLY A 181 -8.77 -25.98 7.78
C GLY A 181 -9.77 -25.44 6.74
N GLY A 182 -9.32 -25.17 5.51
CA GLY A 182 -10.16 -24.68 4.42
C GLY A 182 -9.86 -23.23 4.02
N PRO A 183 -10.72 -22.62 3.17
CA PRO A 183 -10.62 -21.22 2.76
C PRO A 183 -10.50 -20.26 3.95
N TRP A 184 -9.80 -19.14 3.76
CA TRP A 184 -9.60 -18.16 4.83
C TRP A 184 -10.91 -17.65 5.45
N THR A 185 -11.97 -17.48 4.64
CA THR A 185 -13.32 -17.13 5.10
C THR A 185 -13.88 -18.12 6.11
N HIS A 186 -13.71 -19.43 5.89
CA HIS A 186 -14.18 -20.46 6.83
C HIS A 186 -13.35 -20.50 8.12
N THR A 187 -12.05 -20.24 8.03
CA THR A 187 -11.16 -20.26 9.20
C THR A 187 -11.12 -18.93 9.97
N GLY A 188 -11.99 -17.97 9.66
CA GLY A 188 -12.03 -16.66 10.34
C GLY A 188 -10.90 -15.68 9.98
N HIS A 189 -10.04 -16.01 9.02
CA HIS A 189 -8.90 -15.19 8.60
C HIS A 189 -9.32 -14.13 7.59
N ARG A 190 -10.08 -13.14 8.05
CA ARG A 190 -10.77 -12.20 7.16
C ARG A 190 -10.07 -10.85 7.01
N ILE A 191 -9.22 -10.44 7.94
CA ILE A 191 -8.45 -9.19 7.78
C ILE A 191 -7.26 -9.49 6.85
N ILE A 192 -7.11 -8.73 5.77
CA ILE A 192 -6.01 -8.90 4.82
C ILE A 192 -5.11 -7.67 4.74
N PHE A 193 -3.82 -7.95 4.56
CA PHE A 193 -2.78 -6.98 4.35
C PHE A 193 -2.07 -7.25 3.01
N ARG A 194 -1.70 -6.19 2.30
CA ARG A 194 -0.85 -6.30 1.11
C ARG A 194 0.61 -6.47 1.51
N LEU A 195 1.27 -7.42 0.86
CA LEU A 195 2.70 -7.63 0.99
C LEU A 195 3.41 -7.11 -0.27
N TRP A 196 4.36 -6.20 -0.03
CA TRP A 196 5.07 -5.44 -1.04
C TRP A 196 6.47 -5.97 -1.24
N ASP A 197 6.91 -6.05 -2.48
CA ASP A 197 8.29 -6.37 -2.80
C ASP A 197 9.18 -5.12 -2.88
N HIS A 198 10.47 -5.34 -3.10
CA HIS A 198 11.48 -4.29 -3.29
C HIS A 198 11.32 -3.47 -4.58
N THR A 199 10.28 -3.69 -5.37
CA THR A 199 9.96 -2.89 -6.56
C THR A 199 8.76 -1.98 -6.32
N GLY A 200 8.18 -2.02 -5.12
CA GLY A 200 6.96 -1.28 -4.78
C GLY A 200 5.70 -1.90 -5.39
N GLN A 201 5.72 -3.20 -5.71
CA GLN A 201 4.54 -3.93 -6.18
C GLN A 201 3.94 -4.77 -5.05
N ALA A 202 2.60 -4.73 -4.93
CA ALA A 202 1.87 -5.61 -4.02
C ALA A 202 1.68 -6.97 -4.70
N VAL A 203 2.55 -7.93 -4.36
CA VAL A 203 2.65 -9.24 -5.06
C VAL A 203 2.07 -10.41 -4.27
N SER A 204 1.63 -10.17 -3.03
CA SER A 204 0.97 -11.19 -2.21
C SER A 204 0.04 -10.53 -1.19
N LEU A 205 -0.79 -11.36 -0.55
CA LEU A 205 -1.56 -11.00 0.63
C LEU A 205 -1.09 -11.79 1.84
N ARG A 206 -1.50 -11.31 3.01
CA ARG A 206 -1.47 -12.04 4.26
C ARG A 206 -2.81 -11.89 4.96
N ALA A 207 -3.38 -12.99 5.44
CA ALA A 207 -4.67 -12.99 6.09
C ALA A 207 -4.51 -13.19 7.59
N ARG A 208 -5.28 -12.48 8.38
CA ARG A 208 -5.26 -12.49 9.84
C ARG A 208 -6.64 -12.82 10.37
N SER A 209 -6.67 -13.62 11.42
CA SER A 209 -7.90 -13.94 12.15
C SER A 209 -8.49 -12.68 12.78
N THR A 210 -9.81 -12.53 12.66
CA THR A 210 -10.58 -11.53 13.41
C THR A 210 -10.72 -11.92 14.88
N ASP A 211 -10.60 -13.21 15.20
CA ASP A 211 -10.63 -13.76 16.55
C ASP A 211 -9.20 -14.03 17.07
N GLY A 212 -8.87 -13.45 18.22
CA GLY A 212 -7.56 -13.59 18.87
C GLY A 212 -7.27 -14.99 19.41
N SER A 213 -8.28 -15.85 19.54
CA SER A 213 -8.15 -17.24 20.01
C SER A 213 -7.80 -18.24 18.90
N THR A 214 -8.00 -17.86 17.63
CA THR A 214 -7.74 -18.74 16.50
C THR A 214 -6.23 -18.90 16.27
N ALA A 215 -5.78 -20.15 16.16
CA ALA A 215 -4.42 -20.52 15.82
C ALA A 215 -4.37 -21.24 14.45
N PRO A 216 -3.42 -20.89 13.56
CA PRO A 216 -2.49 -19.76 13.67
C PRO A 216 -3.23 -18.41 13.59
N LYS A 217 -2.62 -17.33 14.06
CA LYS A 217 -3.24 -15.98 14.05
C LYS A 217 -3.25 -15.34 12.66
N SER A 218 -2.26 -15.70 11.84
CA SER A 218 -2.09 -15.21 10.47
C SER A 218 -1.72 -16.37 9.53
N LEU A 219 -2.12 -16.23 8.27
CA LEU A 219 -1.91 -17.20 7.20
C LEU A 219 -1.31 -16.52 5.97
N ALA A 220 -0.32 -17.19 5.39
CA ALA A 220 0.18 -16.90 4.05
C ALA A 220 -0.63 -17.67 2.99
N PRO A 221 -0.61 -17.24 1.71
CA PRO A 221 -1.16 -18.00 0.59
C PRO A 221 -0.58 -19.42 0.51
N ALA A 222 -1.43 -20.43 0.49
CA ALA A 222 -1.03 -21.82 0.39
C ALA A 222 -0.25 -22.07 -0.91
N GLY A 223 0.91 -22.72 -0.80
CA GLY A 223 1.78 -23.06 -1.93
C GLY A 223 2.66 -21.92 -2.43
N PHE A 224 2.62 -20.73 -1.79
CA PHE A 224 3.42 -19.58 -2.20
C PHE A 224 4.28 -19.06 -1.06
N SER A 225 5.38 -18.40 -1.44
CA SER A 225 6.31 -17.79 -0.50
C SER A 225 5.91 -16.34 -0.22
N VAL A 226 6.14 -15.91 1.02
CA VAL A 226 6.08 -14.50 1.44
C VAL A 226 7.46 -13.93 1.80
N LYS A 227 8.54 -14.70 1.61
CA LYS A 227 9.92 -14.23 1.85
C LYS A 227 10.25 -13.03 0.96
N GLY A 228 11.01 -12.07 1.46
CA GLY A 228 11.39 -10.85 0.76
C GLY A 228 10.25 -9.86 0.55
N LEU A 229 9.10 -10.04 1.22
CA LEU A 229 7.97 -9.13 1.16
C LEU A 229 7.73 -8.48 2.52
N VAL A 230 7.35 -7.21 2.50
CA VAL A 230 7.11 -6.39 3.70
C VAL A 230 5.72 -5.78 3.67
N LEU A 231 5.20 -5.40 4.82
CA LEU A 231 4.10 -4.45 4.90
C LEU A 231 4.66 -3.04 4.68
N ALA A 232 3.88 -2.16 4.07
CA ALA A 232 4.35 -0.82 3.74
C ALA A 232 3.19 0.17 3.75
N ASP A 233 3.34 1.25 4.50
CA ASP A 233 2.44 2.41 4.39
C ASP A 233 2.64 3.14 3.03
N PRO A 234 1.82 4.14 2.69
CA PRO A 234 1.92 4.82 1.40
C PRO A 234 3.29 5.45 1.11
N LEU A 235 4.04 5.89 2.12
CA LEU A 235 5.35 6.50 1.93
C LEU A 235 6.42 5.43 1.73
N ALA A 236 6.39 4.36 2.53
CA ALA A 236 7.23 3.19 2.38
C ALA A 236 7.03 2.51 1.02
N GLN A 237 5.79 2.45 0.50
CA GLN A 237 5.51 1.97 -0.86
C GLN A 237 6.28 2.77 -1.93
N GLN A 238 6.38 4.10 -1.77
CA GLN A 238 7.16 4.94 -2.68
C GLN A 238 8.65 4.63 -2.59
N LEU A 239 9.19 4.47 -1.38
CA LEU A 239 10.60 4.10 -1.17
C LEU A 239 10.93 2.76 -1.82
N LEU A 240 10.06 1.76 -1.63
CA LEU A 240 10.22 0.45 -2.26
C LEU A 240 10.22 0.55 -3.80
N GLY A 241 9.41 1.44 -4.37
CA GLY A 241 9.44 1.78 -5.80
C GLY A 241 10.66 2.59 -6.25
N GLY A 242 11.59 2.92 -5.34
CA GLY A 242 12.77 3.74 -5.62
C GLY A 242 12.54 5.24 -5.59
N ILE A 243 11.37 5.70 -5.12
CA ILE A 243 11.03 7.12 -5.04
C ILE A 243 11.29 7.60 -3.61
N SER A 244 12.26 8.50 -3.46
CA SER A 244 12.46 9.28 -2.22
C SER A 244 12.02 10.72 -2.45
N PRO A 245 10.88 11.16 -1.86
CA PRO A 245 10.40 12.51 -2.09
C PRO A 245 11.39 13.56 -1.55
N THR A 246 11.59 14.65 -2.31
CA THR A 246 12.52 15.72 -1.92
C THR A 246 12.05 16.51 -0.70
N TRP A 247 10.73 16.61 -0.49
CA TRP A 247 10.11 17.24 0.67
C TRP A 247 10.19 16.40 1.95
N TRP A 248 10.57 15.12 1.85
CA TRP A 248 10.60 14.20 2.98
C TRP A 248 11.92 14.32 3.75
N LEU A 249 12.06 15.41 4.50
CA LEU A 249 13.20 15.71 5.35
C LEU A 249 12.72 16.22 6.72
N PRO A 250 13.26 15.71 7.84
CA PRO A 250 14.26 14.64 7.91
C PRO A 250 13.68 13.26 7.54
N ARG A 251 14.47 12.44 6.84
CA ARG A 251 14.07 11.07 6.47
C ARG A 251 14.06 10.17 7.70
N GLN A 252 12.89 9.62 8.02
CA GLN A 252 12.74 8.67 9.12
C GLN A 252 12.01 7.42 8.67
N VAL A 253 12.53 6.24 8.98
CA VAL A 253 11.87 4.96 8.71
C VAL A 253 11.64 4.24 10.03
N ILE A 254 10.42 3.74 10.24
CA ILE A 254 10.11 2.83 11.34
C ILE A 254 9.96 1.42 10.77
N ILE A 255 10.62 0.46 11.41
CA ILE A 255 10.50 -0.95 11.07
C ILE A 255 9.90 -1.68 12.27
N ALA A 256 8.65 -2.10 12.14
CA ALA A 256 7.87 -2.77 13.19
C ALA A 256 7.68 -4.26 12.88
N GLU A 257 7.54 -5.09 13.92
CA GLU A 257 7.37 -6.52 13.76
C GLU A 257 5.90 -6.94 13.62
N GLY A 258 5.59 -7.74 12.60
CA GLY A 258 4.25 -8.27 12.37
C GLY A 258 3.23 -7.24 11.87
N GLU A 259 2.04 -7.72 11.51
CA GLU A 259 0.97 -6.85 10.99
C GLU A 259 0.39 -5.89 12.03
N PRO A 260 0.14 -6.32 13.29
CA PRO A 260 -0.50 -5.46 14.25
C PRO A 260 0.34 -4.25 14.68
N ASP A 261 1.66 -4.42 14.84
CA ASP A 261 2.52 -3.34 15.33
C ASP A 261 2.93 -2.42 14.19
N TRP A 262 3.11 -2.96 12.99
CA TRP A 262 3.14 -2.15 11.77
C TRP A 262 1.89 -1.29 11.64
N LEU A 263 0.69 -1.88 11.79
CA LEU A 263 -0.55 -1.13 11.67
C LEU A 263 -0.63 -0.04 12.74
N LEU A 264 -0.28 -0.33 14.00
CA LEU A 264 -0.22 0.67 15.06
C LEU A 264 0.64 1.89 14.67
N TRP A 265 1.84 1.67 14.15
CA TRP A 265 2.73 2.76 13.75
C TRP A 265 2.24 3.50 12.50
N ALA A 266 1.72 2.77 11.51
CA ALA A 266 1.17 3.38 10.29
C ALA A 266 -0.07 4.25 10.58
N LEU A 267 -0.87 3.89 11.58
CA LEU A 267 -2.04 4.67 12.01
C LEU A 267 -1.69 5.96 12.77
N ARG A 268 -0.50 6.05 13.37
CA ARG A 268 -0.06 7.24 14.10
C ARG A 268 0.25 8.43 13.17
N GLN A 269 0.40 8.18 11.87
CA GLN A 269 0.54 9.25 10.90
C GLN A 269 -0.77 10.02 10.80
N ARG A 270 -0.81 11.22 11.40
CA ARG A 270 -1.98 12.09 11.24
C ARG A 270 -1.94 12.69 9.85
N GLU A 271 -3.12 12.85 9.28
CA GLU A 271 -3.26 13.44 7.96
C GLU A 271 -2.74 14.90 7.88
N ALA A 272 -2.82 15.61 9.00
CA ALA A 272 -2.32 16.98 9.17
C ALA A 272 -0.79 17.07 9.30
N ASP A 273 -0.10 15.96 9.55
CA ASP A 273 1.35 15.96 9.65
C ASP A 273 1.94 16.00 8.23
N GLU A 274 2.55 17.13 7.86
CA GLU A 274 3.25 17.31 6.57
C GLU A 274 4.36 16.29 6.36
N GLN A 275 4.87 15.74 7.46
CA GLN A 275 6.00 14.84 7.53
C GLN A 275 5.69 13.73 8.52
N GLY A 276 6.03 12.51 8.16
CA GLY A 276 6.21 11.49 9.16
C GLY A 276 6.98 10.31 8.63
N PRO A 277 7.19 9.30 9.48
CA PRO A 277 8.04 8.19 9.13
C PRO A 277 7.40 7.37 8.03
N ALA A 278 8.23 6.80 7.17
CA ALA A 278 7.80 5.66 6.36
C ALA A 278 7.79 4.43 7.26
N VAL A 279 6.66 3.73 7.33
CA VAL A 279 6.49 2.58 8.21
C VAL A 279 6.50 1.27 7.41
N LEU A 280 7.46 0.41 7.72
CA LEU A 280 7.62 -0.94 7.19
C LEU A 280 7.30 -1.97 8.26
N GLY A 281 6.59 -3.03 7.88
CA GLY A 281 6.31 -4.17 8.75
C GLY A 281 7.09 -5.39 8.29
N VAL A 282 7.78 -6.05 9.22
CA VAL A 282 8.64 -7.20 8.93
C VAL A 282 8.23 -8.43 9.73
N GLU A 283 8.51 -9.58 9.15
CA GLU A 283 8.39 -10.88 9.78
C GLU A 283 9.54 -11.79 9.34
N SER A 284 9.53 -13.04 9.80
CA SER A 284 10.52 -14.05 9.41
C SER A 284 10.68 -14.12 7.89
N GLY A 285 11.91 -13.86 7.42
CA GLY A 285 12.27 -13.89 6.02
C GLY A 285 11.77 -12.70 5.18
N ALA A 286 11.13 -11.68 5.77
CA ALA A 286 10.68 -10.48 5.07
C ALA A 286 11.84 -9.58 4.61
N TRP A 287 12.80 -9.33 5.51
CA TRP A 287 13.91 -8.43 5.25
C TRP A 287 14.94 -9.05 4.29
N SER A 288 15.33 -8.31 3.27
CA SER A 288 16.30 -8.72 2.25
C SER A 288 17.24 -7.58 1.87
N PRO A 289 18.41 -7.88 1.26
CA PRO A 289 19.31 -6.84 0.75
C PRO A 289 18.64 -5.88 -0.24
N GLN A 290 17.70 -6.38 -1.06
CA GLN A 290 16.96 -5.57 -2.02
C GLN A 290 16.02 -4.58 -1.33
N ILE A 291 15.36 -4.97 -0.23
CA ILE A 291 14.57 -4.06 0.59
C ILE A 291 15.48 -3.04 1.28
N ALA A 292 16.60 -3.48 1.87
CA ALA A 292 17.56 -2.59 2.52
C ALA A 292 18.16 -1.54 1.56
N ALA A 293 18.34 -1.89 0.29
CA ALA A 293 18.82 -0.97 -0.75
C ALA A 293 17.83 0.15 -1.07
N ARG A 294 16.54 -0.01 -0.74
CA ARG A 294 15.50 1.02 -0.93
C ARG A 294 15.48 2.09 0.16
N ILE A 295 16.20 1.86 1.27
CA ILE A 295 16.32 2.86 2.33
C ILE A 295 17.40 3.89 1.94
N PRO A 296 17.05 5.18 1.79
CA PRO A 296 18.01 6.20 1.37
C PRO A 296 19.13 6.41 2.39
N THR A 297 20.35 6.70 1.92
CA THR A 297 21.47 7.10 2.79
C THR A 297 21.12 8.36 3.60
N GLY A 298 21.58 8.41 4.85
CA GLY A 298 21.33 9.50 5.80
C GLY A 298 20.02 9.38 6.58
N THR A 299 19.19 8.38 6.27
CA THR A 299 17.91 8.11 6.94
C THR A 299 18.11 7.71 8.40
N SER A 300 17.25 8.22 9.27
CA SER A 300 17.11 7.74 10.65
C SER A 300 16.18 6.54 10.67
N VAL A 301 16.66 5.38 11.09
CA VAL A 301 15.91 4.12 11.07
C VAL A 301 15.66 3.67 12.50
N VAL A 302 14.40 3.54 12.88
CA VAL A 302 13.96 3.09 14.20
C VAL A 302 13.43 1.66 14.10
N ILE A 303 14.13 0.71 14.72
CA ILE A 303 13.77 -0.70 14.76
C ILE A 303 12.95 -0.95 16.03
N ARG A 304 11.70 -1.38 15.82
CA ARG A 304 10.68 -1.69 16.84
C ARG A 304 10.28 -3.17 16.73
N THR A 305 11.27 -4.05 16.63
CA THR A 305 11.07 -5.50 16.71
C THR A 305 11.09 -5.94 18.16
N HIS A 306 10.41 -7.05 18.46
CA HIS A 306 10.33 -7.56 19.81
C HIS A 306 11.73 -7.83 20.39
N HIS A 307 11.81 -7.78 21.72
CA HIS A 307 13.06 -8.01 22.46
C HIS A 307 13.34 -9.50 22.73
N ASP A 308 12.57 -10.40 22.15
CA ASP A 308 12.78 -11.85 22.18
C ASP A 308 13.88 -12.30 21.19
N GLU A 309 14.15 -13.61 21.13
CA GLU A 309 15.20 -14.13 20.27
C GLU A 309 14.96 -13.89 18.77
N PRO A 310 13.77 -14.21 18.20
CA PRO A 310 13.45 -13.88 16.81
C PRO A 310 13.57 -12.37 16.52
N GLY A 311 13.00 -11.52 17.38
CA GLY A 311 13.03 -10.07 17.19
C GLY A 311 14.44 -9.48 17.31
N ARG A 312 15.32 -10.06 18.14
CA ARG A 312 16.76 -9.73 18.15
C ARG A 312 17.46 -10.10 16.86
N HIS A 313 17.18 -11.27 16.30
CA HIS A 313 17.75 -11.69 15.02
C HIS A 313 17.34 -10.73 13.88
N TYR A 314 16.06 -10.37 13.80
CA TYR A 314 15.58 -9.39 12.80
C TYR A 314 16.29 -8.05 12.93
N ALA A 315 16.39 -7.51 14.15
CA ALA A 315 17.06 -6.24 14.40
C ALA A 315 18.53 -6.25 13.96
N GLN A 316 19.27 -7.33 14.28
CA GLN A 316 20.66 -7.49 13.87
C GLN A 316 20.79 -7.54 12.35
N GLN A 317 19.95 -8.31 11.68
CA GLN A 317 19.95 -8.42 10.22
C GLN A 317 19.67 -7.07 9.54
N ILE A 318 18.67 -6.33 10.03
CA ILE A 318 18.32 -4.99 9.55
C ILE A 318 19.50 -4.04 9.76
N ALA A 319 20.02 -3.97 10.98
CA ALA A 319 21.09 -3.06 11.35
C ALA A 319 22.36 -3.30 10.52
N ALA A 320 22.76 -4.57 10.35
CA ALA A 320 23.92 -4.95 9.55
C ALA A 320 23.79 -4.47 8.09
N SER A 321 22.60 -4.63 7.49
CA SER A 321 22.36 -4.24 6.08
C SER A 321 22.35 -2.72 5.83
N LEU A 322 22.19 -1.92 6.88
CA LEU A 322 22.09 -0.46 6.82
C LEU A 322 23.30 0.25 7.45
N HIS A 323 24.22 -0.52 8.02
CA HIS A 323 25.43 -0.03 8.66
C HIS A 323 26.25 0.86 7.72
N GLY A 324 26.82 1.94 8.26
CA GLY A 324 27.62 2.92 7.52
C GLY A 324 26.83 3.87 6.62
N ARG A 325 25.53 3.63 6.36
CA ARG A 325 24.69 4.49 5.49
C ARG A 325 23.52 5.15 6.21
N CYS A 326 23.02 4.56 7.29
CA CYS A 326 21.88 5.07 8.04
C CYS A 326 22.22 5.26 9.53
N ARG A 327 21.45 6.12 10.21
CA ARG A 327 21.47 6.26 11.67
C ARG A 327 20.46 5.30 12.26
N ILE A 328 20.91 4.26 12.96
CA ILE A 328 20.05 3.17 13.42
C ILE A 328 19.78 3.33 14.92
N PHE A 329 18.51 3.27 15.29
CA PHE A 329 18.01 3.27 16.65
C PHE A 329 17.20 1.99 16.87
N ARG A 330 17.27 1.42 18.06
CA ARG A 330 16.38 0.33 18.49
C ARG A 330 15.66 0.78 19.75
N SER A 331 14.37 0.47 19.86
CA SER A 331 13.63 0.73 21.09
C SER A 331 14.26 0.06 22.30
N SER A 332 14.05 0.65 23.48
CA SER A 332 14.39 0.02 24.75
C SER A 332 13.26 -0.94 25.16
N ALA A 333 13.60 -2.00 25.91
CA ALA A 333 12.66 -3.05 26.30
C ALA A 333 11.51 -2.56 27.23
N GLY A 334 11.54 -1.29 27.68
CA GLY A 334 10.52 -0.69 28.55
C GLY A 334 9.58 0.31 27.88
N GLU A 335 9.84 0.71 26.62
CA GLU A 335 8.97 1.66 25.90
C GLU A 335 7.73 1.02 25.27
N GLU A 336 7.61 -0.31 25.28
CA GLU A 336 6.48 -1.03 24.67
C GLU A 336 5.19 -0.96 25.52
N ALA A 337 5.29 -0.63 26.81
CA ALA A 337 4.18 -0.69 27.77
C ALA A 337 3.61 0.68 28.19
N SER A 338 4.09 1.78 27.62
CA SER A 338 3.60 3.13 27.97
C SER A 338 3.40 3.95 26.71
N GLN A 339 2.24 3.74 26.04
CA GLN A 339 1.51 4.71 25.18
C GLN A 339 0.41 4.02 24.37
#